data_AF-A0A1V2A427-F1
#
_entry.id   AF-A0A1V2A427-F1
#
_cell.length_a   1.000
_cell.length_b   1.000
_cell.length_c   1.000
_cell.angle_alpha   90.00
_cell.angle_beta   90.00
_cell.angle_gamma   90.00
#
_symmetry.space_group_name_H-M   'P 1'
#
loop_
_entity.id
_entity.type
_entity.pdbx_description
1 polymer ?
#
loop_
_entity_poly.entity_id
_entity_poly.type
_entity_poly.pdbx_seq_one_letter_code
_entity_poly.pdbx_strand_id
1 'polypeptide(L)'
;MVNSYKKVVITFIAAILLLTFAPLASFKTEASSIGQSVVTYGEKFLGVEYVFGGTTPNGFDCSGFVQYIYKQAAGISLPRTSVEQYKVGTAVAKSDLQLGDLVFYANTYKPGISHVGVYAGENMVLNATSSNGIALVSMNDSYWGPRYAGAKRVIQEAKTPDWFTDVDNSANTYTAIKTMSDQKIITGFEDYTFRPNEKVTRGQAAAIINRVLNIKPEVMSHFTDVPKTKRFAYDIAAIREAGIMNGFDDKTFRPDEEMTRNEMASIIQRAFHLTMSQTAAASVNYKDISTSHWAYEGIVTMASIDKTGFFTGEKFYGTHKATREAFTVGIYNALNAK
;
A
#
# COMPACT_ATOMS: atom_id res chain seq x y z
N MET A 1 -7.02 57.90 -52.61
CA MET A 1 -8.20 58.04 -51.74
C MET A 1 -8.01 57.13 -50.54
N VAL A 2 -8.00 57.72 -49.32
CA VAL A 2 -8.24 57.11 -47.99
C VAL A 2 -7.20 56.06 -47.52
N ASN A 3 -6.27 56.40 -46.60
CA ASN A 3 -6.35 56.16 -45.14
C ASN A 3 -6.55 54.65 -44.80
N SER A 4 -5.81 53.92 -43.95
CA SER A 4 -4.78 54.24 -42.96
C SER A 4 -4.42 52.92 -42.23
N TYR A 5 -3.27 52.88 -41.54
CA TYR A 5 -2.98 52.04 -40.34
C TYR A 5 -2.95 50.49 -40.43
N LYS A 6 -1.75 49.89 -40.42
CA LYS A 6 -1.08 49.34 -39.20
C LYS A 6 0.07 48.35 -39.51
N LYS A 7 1.26 48.76 -39.04
CA LYS A 7 2.28 48.01 -38.27
C LYS A 7 2.81 46.65 -38.78
N VAL A 8 4.08 46.70 -39.17
CA VAL A 8 5.20 45.79 -38.85
C VAL A 8 4.85 44.64 -37.89
N VAL A 9 5.03 43.40 -38.37
CA VAL A 9 5.12 42.20 -37.53
C VAL A 9 6.60 41.77 -37.52
N ILE A 10 7.30 42.13 -36.46
CA ILE A 10 8.52 41.48 -36.01
C ILE A 10 8.19 40.84 -34.65
N THR A 11 8.87 39.75 -34.35
CA THR A 11 9.23 39.17 -33.04
C THR A 11 8.53 37.90 -32.53
N PHE A 12 9.41 36.94 -32.18
CA PHE A 12 9.33 35.87 -31.18
C PHE A 12 8.28 34.75 -31.34
N ILE A 13 8.73 33.60 -31.86
CA ILE A 13 8.29 32.28 -31.38
C ILE A 13 9.43 31.71 -30.54
N ALA A 14 9.52 32.18 -29.31
CA ALA A 14 10.25 31.56 -28.22
C ALA A 14 9.43 31.77 -26.94
N ALA A 15 8.38 30.98 -26.79
CA ALA A 15 7.74 30.68 -25.50
C ALA A 15 6.68 29.60 -25.72
N ILE A 16 6.59 28.66 -24.77
CA ILE A 16 5.51 27.69 -24.58
C ILE A 16 5.67 26.37 -25.38
N LEU A 17 6.58 25.50 -24.91
CA LEU A 17 6.17 24.16 -24.45
C LEU A 17 7.24 23.54 -23.51
N LEU A 18 7.60 24.26 -22.45
CA LEU A 18 8.10 23.63 -21.23
C LEU A 18 6.88 23.10 -20.47
N LEU A 19 6.29 22.00 -20.97
CA LEU A 19 5.45 21.14 -20.15
C LEU A 19 6.40 20.25 -19.36
N THR A 20 6.75 20.78 -18.19
CA THR A 20 7.28 20.06 -17.05
C THR A 20 6.65 18.66 -16.99
N PHE A 21 7.46 17.62 -17.12
CA PHE A 21 7.18 16.36 -16.44
C PHE A 21 7.25 16.67 -14.93
N ALA A 22 6.17 17.26 -14.41
CA ALA A 22 5.79 16.97 -13.05
C ALA A 22 5.71 15.44 -12.96
N PRO A 23 6.20 14.80 -11.88
CA PRO A 23 5.82 13.42 -11.66
C PRO A 23 4.31 13.40 -11.80
N LEU A 24 3.77 12.49 -12.61
CA LEU A 24 2.36 12.16 -12.51
C LEU A 24 2.12 11.96 -11.03
N ALA A 25 1.49 12.96 -10.39
CA ALA A 25 0.85 12.72 -9.13
C ALA A 25 -0.03 11.53 -9.45
N SER A 26 0.28 10.40 -8.84
CA SER A 26 -0.62 9.29 -8.83
C SER A 26 -1.88 9.86 -8.22
N PHE A 27 -2.82 10.29 -9.07
CA PHE A 27 -4.19 10.46 -8.66
C PHE A 27 -4.59 9.04 -8.31
N LYS A 28 -4.41 8.68 -7.03
CA LYS A 28 -5.20 7.63 -6.43
C LYS A 28 -6.63 8.07 -6.73
N THR A 29 -7.24 7.47 -7.74
CA THR A 29 -8.69 7.34 -7.75
C THR A 29 -8.96 6.55 -6.48
N GLU A 30 -9.24 7.24 -5.38
CA GLU A 30 -9.65 6.56 -4.16
C GLU A 30 -10.86 5.75 -4.54
N ALA A 31 -10.75 4.43 -4.40
CA ALA A 31 -11.90 3.57 -4.58
C ALA A 31 -12.99 4.10 -3.63
N SER A 32 -14.16 4.43 -4.18
CA SER A 32 -15.29 4.89 -3.39
C SER A 32 -15.50 3.93 -2.23
N SER A 33 -15.58 4.46 -1.01
CA SER A 33 -15.83 3.64 0.17
C SER A 33 -17.15 2.87 0.01
N ILE A 34 -17.29 1.74 0.70
CA ILE A 34 -18.54 0.95 0.65
C ILE A 34 -19.69 1.82 1.16
N GLY A 35 -19.45 2.63 2.18
CA GLY A 35 -20.41 3.59 2.72
C GLY A 35 -20.89 4.62 1.69
N GLN A 36 -19.97 5.23 0.96
CA GLN A 36 -20.30 6.16 -0.13
C GLN A 36 -21.11 5.46 -1.24
N SER A 37 -20.79 4.20 -1.54
CA SER A 37 -21.52 3.42 -2.55
C SER A 37 -22.97 3.14 -2.12
N VAL A 38 -23.20 2.84 -0.84
CA VAL A 38 -24.56 2.65 -0.28
C VAL A 38 -25.38 3.93 -0.37
N VAL A 39 -24.81 5.07 0.02
CA VAL A 39 -25.50 6.37 -0.03
C VAL A 39 -25.83 6.74 -1.47
N THR A 40 -24.84 6.69 -2.37
CA THR A 40 -24.99 7.01 -3.81
C THR A 40 -26.04 6.12 -4.49
N TYR A 41 -26.10 4.83 -4.12
CA TYR A 41 -27.13 3.92 -4.63
C TYR A 41 -28.51 4.28 -4.08
N GLY A 42 -28.61 4.61 -2.79
CA GLY A 42 -29.85 5.00 -2.14
C GLY A 42 -30.45 6.30 -2.68
N GLU A 43 -29.63 7.26 -3.07
CA GLU A 43 -30.08 8.54 -3.65
C GLU A 43 -30.87 8.37 -4.95
N LYS A 44 -30.70 7.25 -5.67
CA LYS A 44 -31.50 6.91 -6.85
C LYS A 44 -33.00 6.77 -6.56
N PHE A 45 -33.36 6.57 -5.29
CA PHE A 45 -34.74 6.37 -4.86
C PHE A 45 -35.36 7.62 -4.24
N LEU A 46 -34.68 8.78 -4.24
CA LEU A 46 -35.23 10.03 -3.73
C LEU A 46 -36.63 10.29 -4.31
N GLY A 47 -37.60 10.59 -3.43
CA GLY A 47 -39.00 10.82 -3.75
C GLY A 47 -39.87 9.56 -3.85
N VAL A 48 -39.32 8.34 -3.82
CA VAL A 48 -40.14 7.11 -3.77
C VAL A 48 -40.98 7.10 -2.50
N GLU A 49 -42.28 6.83 -2.64
CA GLU A 49 -43.25 6.97 -1.55
C GLU A 49 -42.97 6.04 -0.36
N TYR A 50 -43.37 6.52 0.82
CA TYR A 50 -43.38 5.71 2.01
C TYR A 50 -44.59 4.75 1.99
N VAL A 51 -44.31 3.45 2.14
CA VAL A 51 -45.33 2.41 2.29
C VAL A 51 -44.98 1.57 3.51
N PHE A 52 -45.86 1.56 4.51
CA PHE A 52 -45.65 0.77 5.73
C PHE A 52 -45.52 -0.72 5.37
N GLY A 53 -44.44 -1.37 5.80
CA GLY A 53 -44.15 -2.75 5.40
C GLY A 53 -43.48 -2.89 4.03
N GLY A 54 -43.30 -1.81 3.28
CA GLY A 54 -42.70 -1.81 1.94
C GLY A 54 -41.20 -2.11 1.93
N THR A 55 -40.76 -2.88 0.94
CA THR A 55 -39.36 -3.35 0.78
C THR A 55 -38.85 -3.27 -0.66
N THR A 56 -39.55 -2.56 -1.55
CA THR A 56 -39.25 -2.53 -2.99
C THR A 56 -39.33 -1.11 -3.54
N PRO A 57 -38.78 -0.83 -4.75
CA PRO A 57 -38.87 0.48 -5.37
C PRO A 57 -40.29 1.02 -5.64
N ASN A 58 -41.33 0.19 -5.53
CA ASN A 58 -42.74 0.63 -5.60
C ASN A 58 -43.22 1.29 -4.29
N GLY A 59 -42.40 1.29 -3.24
CA GLY A 59 -42.72 1.86 -1.94
C GLY A 59 -41.94 1.19 -0.82
N PHE A 60 -41.39 2.01 0.07
CA PHE A 60 -40.53 1.55 1.16
C PHE A 60 -41.03 2.00 2.53
N ASP A 61 -40.82 1.18 3.55
CA ASP A 61 -40.66 1.70 4.91
C ASP A 61 -39.18 1.93 5.23
N CYS A 62 -38.90 2.59 6.35
CA CYS A 62 -37.54 2.97 6.76
C CYS A 62 -36.55 1.79 6.75
N SER A 63 -36.90 0.69 7.41
CA SER A 63 -36.06 -0.49 7.51
C SER A 63 -35.99 -1.32 6.23
N GLY A 64 -37.06 -1.33 5.44
CA GLY A 64 -37.12 -1.97 4.13
C GLY A 64 -36.26 -1.25 3.09
N PHE A 65 -36.25 0.08 3.10
CA PHE A 65 -35.36 0.90 2.28
C PHE A 65 -33.90 0.62 2.60
N VAL A 66 -33.53 0.73 3.89
CA VAL A 66 -32.16 0.46 4.35
C VAL A 66 -31.74 -0.98 4.01
N GLN A 67 -32.58 -1.98 4.27
CA GLN A 67 -32.29 -3.37 3.89
C GLN A 67 -32.03 -3.51 2.38
N TYR A 68 -32.85 -2.87 1.56
CA TYR A 68 -32.74 -2.94 0.11
C TYR A 68 -31.43 -2.34 -0.40
N ILE A 69 -31.09 -1.12 0.01
CA ILE A 69 -29.89 -0.43 -0.51
C ILE A 69 -28.60 -1.10 -0.05
N TYR A 70 -28.52 -1.64 1.17
CA TYR A 70 -27.35 -2.40 1.63
C TYR A 70 -27.21 -3.72 0.88
N LYS A 71 -28.32 -4.40 0.59
CA LYS A 71 -28.27 -5.65 -0.16
C LYS A 71 -27.76 -5.42 -1.59
N GLN A 72 -28.22 -4.36 -2.24
CA GLN A 72 -27.86 -4.05 -3.63
C GLN A 72 -26.46 -3.44 -3.77
N ALA A 73 -26.09 -2.51 -2.90
CA ALA A 73 -24.84 -1.77 -3.02
C ALA A 73 -23.63 -2.44 -2.34
N ALA A 74 -23.87 -3.21 -1.27
CA ALA A 74 -22.80 -3.78 -0.46
C ALA A 74 -22.90 -5.31 -0.26
N GLY A 75 -23.95 -5.96 -0.79
CA GLY A 75 -24.20 -7.39 -0.57
C GLY A 75 -24.59 -7.76 0.87
N ILE A 76 -24.76 -6.78 1.76
CA ILE A 76 -25.01 -6.97 3.19
C ILE A 76 -26.51 -7.22 3.40
N SER A 77 -26.85 -8.35 4.03
CA SER A 77 -28.22 -8.67 4.42
C SER A 77 -28.52 -8.14 5.82
N LEU A 78 -29.44 -7.17 5.92
CA LEU A 78 -29.89 -6.62 7.20
C LEU A 78 -31.21 -7.28 7.66
N PRO A 79 -31.46 -7.35 8.99
CA PRO A 79 -32.77 -7.74 9.52
C PRO A 79 -33.91 -6.84 9.02
N ARG A 80 -35.15 -7.34 9.06
CA ARG A 80 -36.29 -6.65 8.44
C ARG A 80 -36.71 -5.39 9.18
N THR A 81 -36.61 -5.36 10.50
CA THR A 81 -37.14 -4.26 11.31
C THR A 81 -36.06 -3.33 11.85
N SER A 82 -36.37 -2.06 12.06
CA SER A 82 -35.45 -1.08 12.68
C SER A 82 -34.97 -1.52 14.06
N VAL A 83 -35.83 -2.20 14.85
CA VAL A 83 -35.48 -2.73 16.18
C VAL A 83 -34.43 -3.84 16.08
N GLU A 84 -34.53 -4.73 15.09
CA GLU A 84 -33.54 -5.79 14.87
C GLU A 84 -32.26 -5.24 14.24
N GLN A 85 -32.37 -4.29 13.31
CA GLN A 85 -31.23 -3.59 12.74
C GLN A 85 -30.41 -2.86 13.82
N TYR A 86 -31.06 -2.34 14.86
CA TYR A 86 -30.39 -1.73 16.00
C TYR A 86 -29.57 -2.72 16.87
N LYS A 87 -29.75 -4.03 16.68
CA LYS A 87 -29.02 -5.06 17.43
C LYS A 87 -27.80 -5.61 16.70
N VAL A 88 -27.58 -5.22 15.44
CA VAL A 88 -26.45 -5.70 14.63
C VAL A 88 -25.42 -4.60 14.41
N GLY A 89 -24.18 -5.00 14.10
CA GLY A 89 -23.07 -4.07 13.89
C GLY A 89 -22.48 -3.49 15.19
N THR A 90 -21.50 -2.61 15.02
CA THR A 90 -20.77 -1.96 16.12
C THR A 90 -21.41 -0.62 16.44
N ALA A 91 -21.52 -0.26 17.72
CA ALA A 91 -22.01 1.06 18.13
C ALA A 91 -21.05 2.17 17.68
N VAL A 92 -21.59 3.27 17.17
CA VAL A 92 -20.83 4.43 16.69
C VAL A 92 -21.23 5.67 17.49
N ALA A 93 -20.24 6.42 17.99
CA ALA A 93 -20.49 7.70 18.62
C ALA A 93 -20.97 8.71 17.57
N LYS A 94 -21.84 9.66 17.95
CA LYS A 94 -22.36 10.68 17.01
C LYS A 94 -21.24 11.49 16.34
N SER A 95 -20.12 11.71 17.02
CA SER A 95 -18.92 12.38 16.50
C SER A 95 -18.15 11.57 15.45
N ASP A 96 -18.34 10.26 15.41
CA ASP A 96 -17.54 9.32 14.64
C ASP A 96 -18.33 8.75 13.45
N LEU A 97 -19.46 9.38 13.12
CA LEU A 97 -20.33 8.97 12.03
C LEU A 97 -19.60 9.07 10.69
N GLN A 98 -19.70 7.99 9.93
CA GLN A 98 -19.17 7.84 8.58
C GLN A 98 -20.31 7.53 7.62
N LEU A 99 -20.10 7.84 6.34
CA LEU A 99 -21.06 7.51 5.29
C LEU A 99 -21.43 6.03 5.36
N GLY A 100 -22.72 5.73 5.25
CA GLY A 100 -23.16 4.34 5.38
C GLY A 100 -23.23 3.81 6.81
N ASP A 101 -23.17 4.65 7.84
CA ASP A 101 -23.62 4.27 9.18
C ASP A 101 -25.14 4.28 9.27
N LEU A 102 -25.71 3.30 9.96
CA LEU A 102 -27.14 3.26 10.26
C LEU A 102 -27.43 4.24 11.41
N VAL A 103 -28.36 5.17 11.18
CA VAL A 103 -28.80 6.16 12.16
C VAL A 103 -30.19 5.81 12.64
N PHE A 104 -30.38 5.69 13.95
CA PHE A 104 -31.64 5.25 14.54
C PHE A 104 -32.32 6.38 15.31
N TYR A 105 -33.66 6.38 15.24
CA TYR A 105 -34.48 7.31 15.99
C TYR A 105 -35.57 6.60 16.80
N ALA A 106 -35.89 7.18 17.94
CA ALA A 106 -36.89 6.70 18.87
C ALA A 106 -38.13 7.60 18.92
N ASN A 107 -39.26 7.03 19.34
CA ASN A 107 -40.50 7.78 19.57
C ASN A 107 -40.99 8.57 18.34
N THR A 108 -40.85 8.01 17.14
CA THR A 108 -41.35 8.64 15.89
C THR A 108 -42.83 8.32 15.68
N TYR A 109 -43.18 7.03 15.54
CA TYR A 109 -44.56 6.55 15.45
C TYR A 109 -44.95 5.56 16.57
N LYS A 110 -43.98 5.03 17.31
CA LYS A 110 -44.19 4.17 18.48
C LYS A 110 -43.11 4.41 19.55
N PRO A 111 -43.36 4.08 20.83
CA PRO A 111 -42.35 4.14 21.87
C PRO A 111 -41.10 3.30 21.56
N GLY A 112 -39.92 3.83 21.88
CA GLY A 112 -38.63 3.18 21.63
C GLY A 112 -38.16 3.30 20.17
N ILE A 113 -37.18 2.46 19.78
CA ILE A 113 -36.65 2.44 18.41
C ILE A 113 -37.79 2.20 17.42
N SER A 114 -37.96 3.18 16.52
CA SER A 114 -39.07 3.20 15.58
C SER A 114 -38.61 3.58 14.18
N HIS A 115 -37.47 4.25 14.00
CA HIS A 115 -37.01 4.65 12.67
C HIS A 115 -35.53 4.36 12.46
N VAL A 116 -35.14 4.18 11.20
CA VAL A 116 -33.75 4.01 10.76
C VAL A 116 -33.52 4.73 9.43
N GLY A 117 -32.35 5.33 9.29
CA GLY A 117 -31.83 5.88 8.04
C GLY A 117 -30.34 5.59 7.89
N VAL A 118 -29.74 6.12 6.84
CA VAL A 118 -28.30 6.00 6.55
C VAL A 118 -27.65 7.37 6.62
N TYR A 119 -26.56 7.49 7.38
CA TYR A 119 -25.78 8.73 7.40
C TYR A 119 -25.20 9.01 6.02
N ALA A 120 -25.53 10.19 5.49
CA ALA A 120 -25.17 10.63 4.15
C ALA A 120 -24.10 11.75 4.15
N GLY A 121 -23.47 11.99 5.30
CA GLY A 121 -22.46 13.04 5.45
C GLY A 121 -23.10 14.38 5.80
N GLU A 122 -22.28 15.36 6.19
CA GLU A 122 -22.72 16.74 6.44
C GLU A 122 -23.96 16.86 7.37
N ASN A 123 -24.05 16.01 8.39
CA ASN A 123 -25.18 15.96 9.32
C ASN A 123 -26.53 15.61 8.67
N MET A 124 -26.51 14.98 7.50
CA MET A 124 -27.68 14.52 6.75
C MET A 124 -27.89 13.01 6.87
N VAL A 125 -29.15 12.60 6.86
CA VAL A 125 -29.57 11.19 6.88
C VAL A 125 -30.52 10.92 5.73
N LEU A 126 -30.19 9.90 4.93
CA LEU A 126 -31.04 9.38 3.87
C LEU A 126 -32.00 8.34 4.45
N ASN A 127 -33.31 8.59 4.38
CA ASN A 127 -34.33 7.72 4.97
C ASN A 127 -35.69 7.79 4.27
N ALA A 128 -36.60 6.88 4.61
CA ALA A 128 -37.99 6.91 4.14
C ALA A 128 -38.91 7.73 5.07
N THR A 129 -39.30 8.95 4.68
CA THR A 129 -40.22 9.82 5.41
C THR A 129 -41.67 9.64 4.96
N SER A 130 -42.63 9.78 5.87
CA SER A 130 -44.06 9.74 5.49
C SER A 130 -44.53 10.96 4.70
N SER A 131 -43.83 12.09 4.77
CA SER A 131 -44.21 13.34 4.11
C SER A 131 -43.61 13.50 2.71
N ASN A 132 -42.36 13.07 2.50
CA ASN A 132 -41.60 13.32 1.28
C ASN A 132 -41.06 12.04 0.63
N GLY A 133 -41.49 10.87 1.09
CA GLY A 133 -40.91 9.59 0.64
C GLY A 133 -39.44 9.45 1.05
N ILE A 134 -38.63 8.77 0.24
CA ILE A 134 -37.17 8.72 0.44
C ILE A 134 -36.61 10.13 0.31
N ALA A 135 -35.98 10.64 1.37
CA ALA A 135 -35.47 12.00 1.42
C ALA A 135 -34.21 12.08 2.30
N LEU A 136 -33.44 13.13 2.08
CA LEU A 136 -32.38 13.58 2.98
C LEU A 136 -32.98 14.52 4.04
N VAL A 137 -32.72 14.24 5.31
CA VAL A 137 -33.15 15.06 6.46
C VAL A 137 -31.97 15.45 7.32
N SER A 138 -32.05 16.59 7.98
CA SER A 138 -30.99 17.03 8.90
C SER A 138 -31.14 16.32 10.23
N MET A 139 -30.07 15.71 10.73
CA MET A 139 -30.05 15.07 12.05
C MET A 139 -30.31 16.03 13.21
N ASN A 140 -30.19 17.35 12.99
CA ASN A 140 -30.31 18.36 14.03
C ASN A 140 -31.54 19.24 13.88
N ASP A 141 -32.45 18.94 12.94
CA ASP A 141 -33.69 19.71 12.88
C ASP A 141 -34.61 19.43 14.08
N SER A 142 -35.62 20.28 14.22
CA SER A 142 -36.54 20.26 15.37
C SER A 142 -37.30 18.94 15.55
N TYR A 143 -37.42 18.12 14.50
CA TYR A 143 -38.11 16.84 14.57
C TYR A 143 -37.14 15.68 14.84
N TRP A 144 -36.05 15.60 14.06
CA TRP A 144 -35.11 14.47 14.12
C TRP A 144 -34.10 14.57 15.26
N GLY A 145 -33.64 15.78 15.59
CA GLY A 145 -32.64 16.02 16.63
C GLY A 145 -33.02 15.43 18.00
N PRO A 146 -34.19 15.80 18.56
CA PRO A 146 -34.65 15.25 19.85
C PRO A 146 -34.93 13.74 19.84
N ARG A 147 -34.95 13.09 18.67
CA ARG A 147 -35.32 11.69 18.50
C ARG A 147 -34.13 10.77 18.24
N TYR A 148 -32.93 11.32 18.04
CA TYR A 148 -31.72 10.52 17.80
C TYR A 148 -31.51 9.53 18.95
N ALA A 149 -31.43 8.24 18.63
CA ALA A 149 -31.34 7.15 19.59
C ALA A 149 -29.99 6.44 19.58
N GLY A 150 -29.19 6.62 18.52
CA GLY A 150 -27.87 6.02 18.38
C GLY A 150 -27.56 5.65 16.93
N ALA A 151 -26.35 5.14 16.70
CA ALA A 151 -25.90 4.71 15.39
C ALA A 151 -25.16 3.36 15.43
N LYS A 152 -25.22 2.63 14.31
CA LYS A 152 -24.53 1.34 14.12
C LYS A 152 -23.74 1.31 12.82
N ARG A 153 -22.51 0.81 12.87
CA ARG A 153 -21.71 0.48 11.69
C ARG A 153 -21.83 -1.00 11.38
N VAL A 154 -22.35 -1.32 10.21
CA VAL A 154 -22.48 -2.68 9.68
C VAL A 154 -21.54 -2.96 8.50
N ILE A 155 -20.85 -1.92 8.02
CA ILE A 155 -19.82 -1.99 6.99
C ILE A 155 -18.49 -2.24 7.69
N GLN A 156 -17.84 -3.37 7.39
CA GLN A 156 -16.44 -3.57 7.69
C GLN A 156 -15.64 -3.09 6.49
N GLU A 157 -15.11 -1.87 6.53
CA GLU A 157 -14.09 -1.49 5.56
C GLU A 157 -12.81 -2.31 5.82
N ALA A 158 -12.10 -2.69 4.77
CA ALA A 158 -10.79 -3.28 4.92
C ALA A 158 -9.91 -2.28 5.67
N LYS A 159 -9.60 -2.56 6.93
CA LYS A 159 -8.69 -1.74 7.73
C LYS A 159 -7.39 -1.64 6.93
N THR A 160 -7.04 -0.44 6.49
CA THR A 160 -5.72 -0.18 5.94
C THR A 160 -4.71 -0.46 7.06
N PRO A 161 -3.83 -1.45 6.91
CA PRO A 161 -2.82 -1.74 7.90
C PRO A 161 -1.87 -0.55 8.08
N ASP A 162 -1.54 -0.21 9.32
CA ASP A 162 -0.54 0.82 9.63
C ASP A 162 0.89 0.39 9.25
N TRP A 163 1.06 -0.90 8.93
CA TRP A 163 2.35 -1.54 8.66
C TRP A 163 2.19 -2.78 7.76
N PHE A 164 3.31 -3.41 7.38
CA PHE A 164 3.29 -4.66 6.64
C PHE A 164 2.51 -5.76 7.39
N THR A 165 1.65 -6.45 6.66
CA THR A 165 0.76 -7.50 7.18
C THR A 165 1.42 -8.87 7.29
N ASP A 166 2.57 -9.04 6.63
CA ASP A 166 3.28 -10.31 6.47
C ASP A 166 4.69 -10.28 7.12
N VAL A 167 4.91 -9.36 8.05
CA VAL A 167 6.13 -9.27 8.86
C VAL A 167 5.77 -9.44 10.33
N ASP A 168 6.29 -10.50 10.95
CA ASP A 168 6.15 -10.75 12.38
C ASP A 168 6.99 -9.74 13.18
N ASN A 169 6.33 -8.97 14.05
CA ASN A 169 6.99 -7.95 14.87
C ASN A 169 7.83 -8.52 16.03
N SER A 170 7.68 -9.82 16.31
CA SER A 170 8.49 -10.54 17.30
C SER A 170 9.73 -11.20 16.69
N ALA A 171 9.83 -11.25 15.36
CA ALA A 171 10.99 -11.83 14.69
C ALA A 171 12.25 -10.99 14.92
N ASN A 172 13.39 -11.66 15.10
CA ASN A 172 14.69 -10.99 15.29
C ASN A 172 15.11 -10.12 14.08
N THR A 173 14.52 -10.36 12.92
CA THR A 173 14.74 -9.60 11.67
C THR A 173 13.84 -8.36 11.55
N TYR A 174 12.84 -8.20 12.42
CA TYR A 174 11.87 -7.11 12.37
C TYR A 174 12.54 -5.74 12.33
N THR A 175 13.49 -5.49 13.24
CA THR A 175 14.21 -4.21 13.31
C THR A 175 14.97 -3.90 12.02
N ALA A 176 15.56 -4.92 11.38
CA ALA A 176 16.25 -4.77 10.10
C ALA A 176 15.25 -4.38 9.00
N ILE A 177 14.16 -5.14 8.85
CA ILE A 177 13.12 -4.86 7.84
C ILE A 177 12.52 -3.47 8.06
N LYS A 178 12.20 -3.12 9.30
CA LYS A 178 11.63 -1.82 9.66
C LYS A 178 12.56 -0.68 9.31
N THR A 179 13.81 -0.74 9.77
CA THR A 179 14.81 0.33 9.55
C THR A 179 15.05 0.55 8.06
N MET A 180 15.24 -0.53 7.30
CA MET A 180 15.51 -0.46 5.86
C MET A 180 14.31 0.05 5.06
N SER A 181 13.10 -0.21 5.54
CA SER A 181 11.85 0.28 4.94
C SER A 181 11.60 1.75 5.25
N ASP A 182 11.82 2.18 6.50
CA ASP A 182 11.70 3.58 6.93
C ASP A 182 12.70 4.49 6.16
N GLN A 183 13.89 3.96 5.89
CA GLN A 183 14.92 4.64 5.07
C GLN A 183 14.66 4.57 3.57
N LYS A 184 13.57 3.91 3.13
CA LYS A 184 13.19 3.72 1.72
C LYS A 184 14.26 3.00 0.88
N ILE A 185 15.13 2.22 1.52
CA ILE A 185 16.13 1.40 0.83
C ILE A 185 15.45 0.17 0.22
N ILE A 186 14.54 -0.47 0.97
CA ILE A 186 13.72 -1.58 0.52
C ILE A 186 12.29 -1.31 0.95
N THR A 187 11.40 -1.08 0.00
CA THR A 187 9.98 -0.83 0.29
C THR A 187 9.15 -2.10 0.10
N GLY A 188 7.99 -2.12 0.77
CA GLY A 188 6.94 -3.10 0.49
C GLY A 188 6.10 -2.73 -0.72
N PHE A 189 4.96 -3.39 -0.82
CA PHE A 189 4.03 -3.34 -1.96
C PHE A 189 2.74 -2.59 -1.57
N GLU A 190 1.94 -2.23 -2.59
CA GLU A 190 0.69 -1.47 -2.41
C GLU A 190 -0.37 -2.24 -1.60
N ASP A 191 -0.25 -3.56 -1.55
CA ASP A 191 -1.09 -4.48 -0.78
C ASP A 191 -0.68 -4.60 0.70
N TYR A 192 0.19 -3.70 1.18
CA TYR A 192 0.72 -3.70 2.55
C TYR A 192 1.50 -4.97 2.90
N THR A 193 2.18 -5.57 1.93
CA THR A 193 3.11 -6.69 2.17
C THR A 193 4.56 -6.26 1.97
N PHE A 194 5.49 -6.91 2.68
CA PHE A 194 6.93 -6.80 2.47
C PHE A 194 7.46 -7.94 1.58
N ARG A 195 6.82 -9.11 1.66
CA ARG A 195 7.13 -10.38 1.01
C ARG A 195 8.51 -10.91 1.40
N PRO A 196 8.74 -11.24 2.69
CA PRO A 196 10.06 -11.62 3.19
C PRO A 196 10.67 -12.82 2.45
N ASN A 197 9.82 -13.76 2.01
CA ASN A 197 10.23 -15.00 1.35
C ASN A 197 10.40 -14.90 -0.18
N GLU A 198 9.94 -13.81 -0.81
CA GLU A 198 10.12 -13.59 -2.24
C GLU A 198 11.61 -13.50 -2.58
N LYS A 199 12.00 -14.00 -3.75
CA LYS A 199 13.40 -14.03 -4.17
C LYS A 199 13.81 -12.70 -4.77
N VAL A 200 15.07 -12.33 -4.54
CA VAL A 200 15.62 -11.08 -5.08
C VAL A 200 16.25 -11.35 -6.43
N THR A 201 15.85 -10.59 -7.44
CA THR A 201 16.49 -10.59 -8.76
C THR A 201 17.78 -9.76 -8.76
N ARG A 202 18.68 -10.05 -9.69
CA ARG A 202 19.95 -9.32 -9.86
C ARG A 202 19.73 -7.81 -10.06
N GLY A 203 18.72 -7.41 -10.83
CA GLY A 203 18.35 -6.00 -11.04
C GLY A 203 17.78 -5.34 -9.79
N GLN A 204 16.95 -6.04 -9.01
CA GLN A 204 16.45 -5.53 -7.73
C GLN A 204 17.59 -5.33 -6.73
N ALA A 205 18.50 -6.30 -6.61
CA ALA A 205 19.68 -6.17 -5.75
C ALA A 205 20.53 -4.95 -6.12
N ALA A 206 20.72 -4.71 -7.42
CA ALA A 206 21.44 -3.53 -7.90
C ALA A 206 20.80 -2.22 -7.44
N ALA A 207 19.48 -2.10 -7.63
CA ALA A 207 18.75 -0.91 -7.21
C ALA A 207 18.74 -0.72 -5.69
N ILE A 208 18.63 -1.81 -4.92
CA ILE A 208 18.66 -1.75 -3.46
C ILE A 208 20.03 -1.28 -2.97
N ILE A 209 21.12 -1.87 -3.47
CA ILE A 209 22.48 -1.47 -3.09
C ILE A 209 22.75 -0.02 -3.53
N ASN A 210 22.34 0.36 -4.74
CA ASN A 210 22.57 1.73 -5.22
C ASN A 210 21.75 2.78 -4.46
N ARG A 211 20.58 2.44 -3.89
CA ARG A 211 19.88 3.35 -2.97
C ARG A 211 20.69 3.66 -1.71
N VAL A 212 21.51 2.71 -1.26
CA VAL A 212 22.40 2.91 -0.11
C VAL A 212 23.63 3.72 -0.50
N LEU A 213 24.26 3.35 -1.62
CA LEU A 213 25.55 3.93 -2.02
C LEU A 213 25.41 5.24 -2.81
N ASN A 214 24.24 5.48 -3.40
CA ASN A 214 23.90 6.66 -4.20
C ASN A 214 24.94 6.98 -5.29
N ILE A 215 25.37 5.95 -6.03
CA ILE A 215 26.40 6.06 -7.07
C ILE A 215 25.73 6.52 -8.37
N LYS A 216 26.46 7.36 -9.12
CA LYS A 216 26.05 7.83 -10.44
C LYS A 216 26.94 7.16 -11.50
N PRO A 217 26.37 6.49 -12.51
CA PRO A 217 27.15 5.92 -13.59
C PRO A 217 27.65 7.00 -14.54
N GLU A 218 28.85 6.84 -15.05
CA GLU A 218 29.39 7.61 -16.16
C GLU A 218 28.81 7.11 -17.50
N VAL A 219 28.63 5.79 -17.64
CA VAL A 219 28.15 5.14 -18.87
C VAL A 219 26.91 4.30 -18.59
N MET A 220 25.82 4.60 -19.28
CA MET A 220 24.53 3.93 -19.08
C MET A 220 24.38 2.57 -19.79
N SER A 221 25.30 2.18 -20.66
CA SER A 221 25.13 1.02 -21.56
C SER A 221 26.33 0.08 -21.49
N HIS A 222 26.24 -0.92 -20.63
CA HIS A 222 27.28 -1.94 -20.43
C HIS A 222 26.88 -3.33 -20.92
N PHE A 223 25.57 -3.61 -21.03
CA PHE A 223 25.04 -4.96 -21.29
C PHE A 223 24.02 -4.96 -22.40
N THR A 224 23.97 -6.07 -23.15
CA THR A 224 23.08 -6.24 -24.31
C THR A 224 21.61 -6.40 -23.92
N ASP A 225 21.34 -6.95 -22.74
CA ASP A 225 20.01 -7.21 -22.18
C ASP A 225 19.51 -6.10 -21.22
N VAL A 226 20.28 -5.01 -21.07
CA VAL A 226 19.92 -3.85 -20.24
C VAL A 226 19.97 -2.57 -21.09
N PRO A 227 18.96 -2.34 -21.96
CA PRO A 227 18.84 -1.06 -22.64
C PRO A 227 18.61 0.08 -21.63
N LYS A 228 18.95 1.33 -21.99
CA LYS A 228 18.85 2.50 -21.09
C LYS A 228 17.44 2.72 -20.50
N THR A 229 16.40 2.24 -21.18
CA THR A 229 15.00 2.32 -20.75
C THR A 229 14.57 1.15 -19.85
N LYS A 230 15.39 0.10 -19.72
CA LYS A 230 15.10 -1.05 -18.86
C LYS A 230 15.02 -0.59 -17.41
N ARG A 231 14.09 -1.18 -16.67
CA ARG A 231 14.01 -1.03 -15.22
C ARG A 231 15.38 -1.34 -14.59
N PHE A 232 15.83 -0.45 -13.70
CA PHE A 232 17.11 -0.52 -13.00
C PHE A 232 18.36 -0.32 -13.88
N ALA A 233 18.25 0.09 -15.15
CA ALA A 233 19.42 0.29 -16.01
C ALA A 233 20.45 1.27 -15.41
N TYR A 234 19.97 2.36 -14.79
CA TYR A 234 20.82 3.33 -14.09
C TYR A 234 21.57 2.69 -12.93
N ASP A 235 20.86 1.95 -12.07
CA ASP A 235 21.44 1.32 -10.90
C ASP A 235 22.46 0.25 -11.28
N ILE A 236 22.10 -0.59 -12.26
CA ILE A 236 22.95 -1.64 -12.81
C ILE A 236 24.26 -1.06 -13.36
N ALA A 237 24.18 0.04 -14.12
CA ALA A 237 25.35 0.73 -14.62
C ALA A 237 26.24 1.24 -13.45
N ALA A 238 25.63 1.89 -12.45
CA ALA A 238 26.35 2.46 -11.32
C ALA A 238 27.10 1.40 -10.52
N ILE A 239 26.43 0.30 -10.17
CA ILE A 239 27.04 -0.76 -9.36
C ILE A 239 28.04 -1.61 -10.16
N ARG A 240 27.92 -1.68 -11.50
CA ARG A 240 28.94 -2.27 -12.36
C ARG A 240 30.18 -1.42 -12.36
N GLU A 241 30.05 -0.11 -12.47
CA GLU A 241 31.20 0.79 -12.52
C GLU A 241 31.94 0.81 -11.18
N ALA A 242 31.20 0.65 -10.08
CA ALA A 242 31.75 0.44 -8.74
C ALA A 242 32.39 -0.95 -8.51
N GLY A 243 32.32 -1.89 -9.47
CA GLY A 243 32.87 -3.24 -9.34
C GLY A 243 32.08 -4.16 -8.39
N ILE A 244 30.88 -3.76 -7.99
CA ILE A 244 30.05 -4.47 -7.00
C ILE A 244 29.28 -5.63 -7.64
N MET A 245 28.82 -5.48 -8.89
CA MET A 245 28.29 -6.60 -9.67
C MET A 245 28.83 -6.56 -11.08
N ASN A 246 29.11 -7.73 -11.63
CA ASN A 246 29.51 -7.90 -13.03
C ASN A 246 28.41 -8.64 -13.79
N GLY A 247 28.43 -8.48 -15.11
CA GLY A 247 27.67 -9.35 -16.01
C GLY A 247 28.42 -10.64 -16.30
N PHE A 248 27.95 -11.33 -17.32
CA PHE A 248 28.49 -12.60 -17.79
C PHE A 248 29.33 -12.41 -19.06
N ASP A 249 30.11 -13.42 -19.42
CA ASP A 249 31.03 -13.39 -20.58
C ASP A 249 30.30 -13.15 -21.92
N ASP A 250 29.00 -13.49 -21.98
CA ASP A 250 28.10 -13.26 -23.11
C ASP A 250 27.60 -11.80 -23.23
N LYS A 251 28.14 -10.88 -22.41
CA LYS A 251 27.76 -9.45 -22.35
C LYS A 251 26.33 -9.21 -21.87
N THR A 252 25.75 -10.13 -21.09
CA THR A 252 24.46 -9.95 -20.41
C THR A 252 24.65 -9.63 -18.93
N PHE A 253 23.65 -8.98 -18.30
CA PHE A 253 23.58 -8.79 -16.86
C PHE A 253 22.58 -9.74 -16.19
N ARG A 254 21.54 -10.13 -16.92
CA ARG A 254 20.41 -10.97 -16.49
C ARG A 254 19.63 -10.35 -15.33
N PRO A 255 19.04 -9.15 -15.51
CA PRO A 255 18.46 -8.37 -14.41
C PRO A 255 17.24 -9.04 -13.76
N ASP A 256 16.53 -9.88 -14.52
CA ASP A 256 15.31 -10.55 -14.07
C ASP A 256 15.60 -11.95 -13.46
N GLU A 257 16.86 -12.41 -13.46
CA GLU A 257 17.24 -13.68 -12.82
C GLU A 257 17.38 -13.52 -11.31
N GLU A 258 16.84 -14.49 -10.57
CA GLU A 258 16.98 -14.58 -9.11
C GLU A 258 18.41 -14.94 -8.70
N MET A 259 18.97 -14.21 -7.74
CA MET A 259 20.32 -14.46 -7.25
C MET A 259 20.38 -15.52 -6.15
N THR A 260 21.52 -16.20 -6.09
CA THR A 260 21.87 -17.13 -5.02
C THR A 260 22.33 -16.40 -3.75
N ARG A 261 22.31 -17.11 -2.62
CA ARG A 261 22.85 -16.61 -1.35
C ARG A 261 24.37 -16.38 -1.41
N ASN A 262 25.09 -17.18 -2.21
CA ASN A 262 26.50 -16.95 -2.49
C ASN A 262 26.74 -15.60 -3.20
N GLU A 263 25.97 -15.31 -4.25
CA GLU A 263 26.06 -14.02 -4.94
C GLU A 263 25.73 -12.85 -4.01
N MET A 264 24.65 -12.98 -3.22
CA MET A 264 24.29 -11.98 -2.22
C MET A 264 25.46 -11.65 -1.28
N ALA A 265 26.12 -12.67 -0.71
CA ALA A 265 27.21 -12.47 0.23
C ALA A 265 28.40 -11.72 -0.41
N SER A 266 28.79 -12.11 -1.63
CA SER A 266 29.88 -11.44 -2.35
C SER A 266 29.54 -10.03 -2.82
N ILE A 267 28.26 -9.75 -3.08
CA ILE A 267 27.79 -8.40 -3.46
C ILE A 267 27.83 -7.49 -2.23
N ILE A 268 27.31 -7.95 -1.09
CA ILE A 268 27.28 -7.19 0.16
C ILE A 268 28.72 -6.92 0.63
N GLN A 269 29.60 -7.92 0.60
CA GLN A 269 31.01 -7.75 0.95
C GLN A 269 31.66 -6.63 0.13
N ARG A 270 31.51 -6.67 -1.21
CA ARG A 270 32.10 -5.66 -2.09
C ARG A 270 31.47 -4.29 -1.91
N ALA A 271 30.15 -4.21 -1.79
CA ALA A 271 29.41 -2.96 -1.63
C ALA A 271 29.80 -2.20 -0.36
N PHE A 272 30.10 -2.91 0.72
CA PHE A 272 30.41 -2.30 2.02
C PHE A 272 31.88 -2.42 2.41
N HIS A 273 32.73 -2.92 1.50
CA HIS A 273 34.16 -3.17 1.72
C HIS A 273 34.42 -3.98 3.00
N LEU A 274 33.63 -5.04 3.21
CA LEU A 274 33.78 -5.90 4.38
C LEU A 274 35.06 -6.74 4.24
N THR A 275 35.89 -6.71 5.27
CA THR A 275 37.15 -7.46 5.34
C THR A 275 37.06 -8.57 6.37
N MET A 276 37.51 -9.76 6.02
CA MET A 276 37.51 -10.90 6.94
C MET A 276 38.63 -10.79 7.97
N SER A 277 38.27 -10.84 9.25
CA SER A 277 39.22 -11.05 10.36
C SER A 277 39.54 -12.54 10.51
N GLN A 278 40.78 -12.86 10.90
CA GLN A 278 41.16 -14.24 11.22
C GLN A 278 40.34 -14.83 12.38
N THR A 279 39.91 -13.99 13.32
CA THR A 279 39.01 -14.42 14.40
C THR A 279 37.64 -14.81 13.86
N ALA A 280 37.11 -14.07 12.89
CA ALA A 280 35.84 -14.37 12.23
C ALA A 280 35.92 -15.66 11.39
N ALA A 281 37.04 -15.87 10.69
CA ALA A 281 37.30 -17.09 9.93
C ALA A 281 37.37 -18.35 10.80
N ALA A 282 37.80 -18.21 12.06
CA ALA A 282 37.83 -19.30 13.02
C ALA A 282 36.45 -19.56 13.67
N SER A 283 35.61 -18.54 13.82
CA SER A 283 34.31 -18.64 14.51
C SER A 283 33.15 -19.04 13.60
N VAL A 284 33.21 -18.69 12.31
CA VAL A 284 32.17 -19.03 11.33
C VAL A 284 32.62 -20.27 10.54
N ASN A 285 31.98 -21.41 10.80
CA ASN A 285 32.28 -22.66 10.11
C ASN A 285 31.01 -23.33 9.60
N TYR A 286 30.73 -23.12 8.31
CA TYR A 286 29.62 -23.80 7.63
C TYR A 286 30.09 -25.10 6.98
N LYS A 287 29.39 -26.20 7.27
CA LYS A 287 29.70 -27.55 6.76
C LYS A 287 29.58 -27.67 5.24
N ASP A 288 28.85 -26.77 4.59
CA ASP A 288 28.57 -26.77 3.16
C ASP A 288 29.40 -25.76 2.35
N ILE A 289 30.33 -25.03 2.99
CA ILE A 289 31.17 -24.03 2.33
C ILE A 289 32.65 -24.35 2.57
N SER A 290 33.39 -24.55 1.48
CA SER A 290 34.85 -24.74 1.53
C SER A 290 35.58 -23.40 1.69
N THR A 291 36.73 -23.40 2.36
CA THR A 291 37.61 -22.22 2.50
C THR A 291 38.17 -21.72 1.17
N SER A 292 38.22 -22.58 0.13
CA SER A 292 38.61 -22.21 -1.23
C SER A 292 37.43 -21.73 -2.10
N HIS A 293 36.21 -21.70 -1.56
CA HIS A 293 35.03 -21.27 -2.31
C HIS A 293 35.12 -19.77 -2.63
N TRP A 294 34.77 -19.37 -3.86
CA TRP A 294 34.90 -17.99 -4.34
C TRP A 294 34.13 -16.95 -3.49
N ALA A 295 33.04 -17.36 -2.86
CA ALA A 295 32.23 -16.52 -1.98
C ALA A 295 32.63 -16.62 -0.49
N TYR A 296 33.64 -17.41 -0.13
CA TYR A 296 33.97 -17.74 1.27
C TYR A 296 34.14 -16.49 2.14
N GLU A 297 34.94 -15.52 1.67
CA GLU A 297 35.18 -14.28 2.42
C GLU A 297 33.88 -13.49 2.66
N GLY A 298 33.06 -13.32 1.62
CA GLY A 298 31.79 -12.61 1.73
C GLY A 298 30.79 -13.31 2.66
N ILE A 299 30.78 -14.64 2.64
CA ILE A 299 29.93 -15.46 3.50
C ILE A 299 30.35 -15.30 4.97
N VAL A 300 31.65 -15.50 5.26
CA VAL A 300 32.18 -15.41 6.62
C VAL A 300 32.01 -14.01 7.19
N THR A 301 32.35 -12.97 6.42
CA THR A 301 32.22 -11.58 6.87
C THR A 301 30.77 -11.25 7.19
N MET A 302 29.84 -11.52 6.27
CA MET A 302 28.41 -11.26 6.48
C MET A 302 27.83 -12.01 7.69
N ALA A 303 28.25 -13.26 7.91
CA ALA A 303 27.84 -14.03 9.07
C ALA A 303 28.44 -13.50 10.38
N SER A 304 29.71 -13.07 10.37
CA SER A 304 30.41 -12.60 11.57
C SER A 304 29.88 -11.28 12.12
N ILE A 305 29.26 -10.46 11.26
CA ILE A 305 28.67 -9.18 11.63
C ILE A 305 27.16 -9.28 11.91
N ASP A 306 26.57 -10.47 11.83
CA ASP A 306 25.13 -10.65 11.96
C ASP A 306 24.66 -10.49 13.41
N LYS A 307 23.88 -9.42 13.66
CA LYS A 307 23.28 -9.15 14.98
C LYS A 307 21.86 -9.70 15.12
N THR A 308 21.27 -10.21 14.04
CA THR A 308 19.89 -10.73 14.01
C THR A 308 19.83 -12.24 14.26
N GLY A 309 20.95 -12.94 14.08
CA GLY A 309 21.05 -14.39 14.17
C GLY A 309 20.56 -15.13 12.91
N PHE A 310 20.13 -14.42 11.87
CA PHE A 310 19.58 -14.97 10.63
C PHE A 310 20.57 -15.85 9.84
N PHE A 311 21.87 -15.55 9.92
CA PHE A 311 22.92 -16.30 9.25
C PHE A 311 23.61 -17.29 10.18
N THR A 312 23.11 -17.53 11.40
CA THR A 312 23.68 -18.55 12.28
C THR A 312 23.26 -19.96 11.86
N GLY A 313 24.03 -20.97 12.27
CA GLY A 313 23.75 -22.39 12.01
C GLY A 313 24.90 -23.12 11.32
N GLU A 314 24.72 -24.43 11.09
CA GLU A 314 25.77 -25.29 10.56
C GLU A 314 25.94 -25.22 9.03
N LYS A 315 24.95 -24.66 8.31
CA LYS A 315 24.96 -24.59 6.84
C LYS A 315 24.55 -23.21 6.36
N PHE A 316 25.19 -22.72 5.32
CA PHE A 316 24.88 -21.43 4.70
C PHE A 316 23.80 -21.52 3.61
N TYR A 317 23.66 -22.69 2.98
CA TYR A 317 22.76 -22.94 1.85
C TYR A 317 23.07 -22.05 0.64
N GLY A 318 24.34 -21.92 0.30
CA GLY A 318 24.85 -20.95 -0.67
C GLY A 318 24.19 -20.98 -2.06
N THR A 319 23.79 -22.16 -2.54
CA THR A 319 23.15 -22.35 -3.85
C THR A 319 21.66 -21.99 -3.86
N HIS A 320 21.03 -21.81 -2.70
CA HIS A 320 19.62 -21.44 -2.62
C HIS A 320 19.43 -19.98 -3.02
N LYS A 321 18.26 -19.65 -3.55
CA LYS A 321 17.91 -18.28 -3.95
C LYS A 321 17.75 -17.38 -2.72
N ALA A 322 18.40 -16.22 -2.76
CA ALA A 322 18.35 -15.24 -1.69
C ALA A 322 16.94 -14.64 -1.59
N THR A 323 16.38 -14.65 -0.38
CA THR A 323 15.09 -14.02 -0.10
C THR A 323 15.26 -12.51 0.13
N ARG A 324 14.16 -11.77 -0.02
CA ARG A 324 14.10 -10.33 0.29
C ARG A 324 14.50 -10.07 1.73
N GLU A 325 14.05 -10.89 2.67
CA GLU A 325 14.47 -10.81 4.08
C GLU A 325 15.98 -11.02 4.24
N ALA A 326 16.53 -12.11 3.68
CA ALA A 326 17.96 -12.40 3.77
C ALA A 326 18.81 -11.24 3.25
N PHE A 327 18.44 -10.70 2.09
CA PHE A 327 19.14 -9.58 1.47
C PHE A 327 19.05 -8.30 2.33
N THR A 328 17.88 -8.04 2.89
CA THR A 328 17.63 -6.89 3.78
C THR A 328 18.47 -6.98 5.05
N VAL A 329 18.48 -8.14 5.70
CA VAL A 329 19.26 -8.39 6.91
C VAL A 329 20.75 -8.27 6.65
N GLY A 330 21.24 -8.83 5.54
CA GLY A 330 22.64 -8.72 5.15
C GLY A 330 23.11 -7.28 4.98
N ILE A 331 22.31 -6.44 4.29
CA ILE A 331 22.63 -5.01 4.13
C ILE A 331 22.54 -4.26 5.47
N TYR A 332 21.47 -4.50 6.25
CA TYR A 332 21.30 -3.87 7.55
C TYR A 332 22.49 -4.15 8.46
N ASN A 333 22.94 -5.40 8.55
CA ASN A 333 24.09 -5.77 9.36
C ASN A 333 25.37 -5.11 8.84
N ALA A 334 25.59 -5.08 7.53
CA ALA A 334 26.74 -4.41 6.91
C ALA A 334 26.80 -2.90 7.22
N LEU A 335 25.64 -2.23 7.22
CA LEU A 335 25.55 -0.81 7.62
C LEU A 335 25.84 -0.58 9.10
N ASN A 336 25.51 -1.54 9.97
CA ASN A 336 25.68 -1.45 11.42
C ASN A 336 26.96 -2.11 11.95
N ALA A 337 27.87 -2.52 11.06
CA ALA A 337 29.16 -3.11 11.38
C ALA A 337 30.32 -2.09 11.38
N LYS A 338 30.08 -0.86 10.92
CA LYS A 338 31.07 0.22 10.86
C LYS A 338 31.21 0.96 12.18
#